data_AF-A0AAJ1R982-F1
#
_entry.id   AF-A0AAJ1R982-F1
#
_cell.length_a   1.000
_cell.length_b   1.000
_cell.length_c   1.000
_cell.angle_alpha   90.00
_cell.angle_beta   90.00
_cell.angle_gamma   90.00
#
_symmetry.space_group_name_H-M   'P 1'
#
loop_
_entity.id
_entity.type
_entity.pdbx_description
1 polymer ?
#
loop_
_entity_poly.entity_id
_entity_poly.type
_entity_poly.pdbx_seq_one_letter_code
_entity_poly.pdbx_strand_id
1 'polypeptide(L)'
;AFTSATTLGPNAWGRNYNGHSVTVLKEAVTLRAGQTYKYVQVKDLTANKTYWIDERAVLGTITSTKSVSYQAIINDASRNDWLLNDGPALTSWSTLASNGSGAAYDGHIVTVIQQATTTRGDGQTYTYYQVKDTTANKTYWIDARGVSAKTINLITTGLLATQQTWLYSIVGSSVNVANVSGLYASIMVAQAILESGWGSSMLASVNHNLFGIKANGSQYANGTVTYQTGEYINGSESTISGTFNNYASAEYSFLDYANTMNKAKYANVSRSVAGSYQQAAQNLSDDGYATDPEYADHLISIIQQYDLQSLD
;
A
#
# COMPACT_ATOMS: atom_id res chain seq x y z
N ALA A 1 4.78 30.91 26.69
CA ALA A 1 5.92 30.99 25.76
C ALA A 1 7.27 30.79 26.48
N PHE A 2 7.33 30.96 27.82
CA PHE A 2 8.54 30.85 28.65
C PHE A 2 9.74 31.62 28.08
N THR A 3 9.47 32.76 27.46
CA THR A 3 10.48 33.69 26.93
C THR A 3 10.74 34.85 27.89
N SER A 4 9.92 34.99 28.93
CA SER A 4 9.97 36.04 29.96
C SER A 4 9.19 35.61 31.19
N ALA A 5 9.38 36.31 32.32
CA ALA A 5 8.60 36.10 33.55
C ALA A 5 7.08 36.21 33.30
N THR A 6 6.65 37.10 32.40
CA THR A 6 5.25 37.31 32.01
C THR A 6 4.67 36.20 31.12
N THR A 7 5.48 35.24 30.66
CA THR A 7 5.04 34.15 29.78
C THR A 7 5.26 32.75 30.36
N LEU A 8 5.53 32.68 31.67
CA LEU A 8 5.66 31.43 32.46
C LEU A 8 4.31 30.72 32.65
N GLY A 9 3.20 31.46 32.68
CA GLY A 9 1.84 30.93 32.73
C GLY A 9 1.00 31.42 31.55
N PRO A 10 0.00 30.64 31.09
CA PRO A 10 -0.94 31.12 30.08
C PRO A 10 -1.90 32.17 30.68
N ASN A 11 -2.15 33.27 29.97
CA ASN A 11 -3.16 34.26 30.37
C ASN A 11 -4.58 33.69 30.29
N ALA A 12 -4.80 32.67 29.45
CA ALA A 12 -6.03 31.91 29.34
C ALA A 12 -5.75 30.54 28.68
N TRP A 13 -6.62 29.57 28.90
CA TRP A 13 -6.54 28.27 28.23
C TRP A 13 -7.08 28.35 26.81
N GLY A 14 -6.31 27.85 25.83
CA GLY A 14 -6.70 27.87 24.41
C GLY A 14 -8.06 27.21 24.13
N ARG A 15 -8.42 26.17 24.89
CA ARG A 15 -9.73 25.49 24.79
C ARG A 15 -10.94 26.42 24.93
N ASN A 16 -10.79 27.55 25.62
CA ASN A 16 -11.86 28.53 25.79
C ASN A 16 -12.17 29.31 24.50
N TYR A 17 -11.32 29.19 23.48
CA TYR A 17 -11.41 29.86 22.19
C TYR A 17 -11.62 28.88 21.03
N ASN A 18 -12.00 27.62 21.33
CA ASN A 18 -12.30 26.64 20.30
C ASN A 18 -13.45 27.14 19.40
N GLY A 19 -13.25 27.03 18.09
CA GLY A 19 -14.21 27.45 17.07
C GLY A 19 -14.13 28.93 16.69
N HIS A 20 -13.26 29.72 17.32
CA HIS A 20 -13.09 31.13 16.94
C HIS A 20 -12.33 31.28 15.62
N SER A 21 -12.80 32.20 14.77
CA SER A 21 -12.11 32.55 13.54
C SER A 21 -10.95 33.48 13.86
N VAL A 22 -9.77 33.17 13.32
CA VAL A 22 -8.54 33.92 13.59
C VAL A 22 -7.77 34.26 12.32
N THR A 23 -7.04 35.38 12.35
CA THR A 23 -6.02 35.73 11.35
C THR A 23 -4.64 35.65 11.99
N VAL A 24 -3.71 34.90 11.41
CA VAL A 24 -2.31 34.88 11.86
C VAL A 24 -1.63 36.19 11.47
N LEU A 25 -0.97 36.84 12.43
CA LEU A 25 -0.30 38.13 12.27
C LEU A 25 1.22 38.01 12.23
N LYS A 26 1.79 37.14 13.06
CA LYS A 26 3.24 36.91 13.17
C LYS A 26 3.56 35.59 13.85
N GLU A 27 4.79 35.13 13.68
CA GLU A 27 5.31 33.88 14.23
C GLU A 27 6.45 34.13 15.20
N ALA A 28 6.64 33.22 16.15
CA ALA A 28 7.80 33.18 17.04
C ALA A 28 8.19 31.74 17.35
N VAL A 29 9.50 31.48 17.36
CA VAL A 29 10.08 30.20 17.73
C VAL A 29 10.71 30.31 19.11
N THR A 30 10.46 29.33 19.97
CA THR A 30 11.03 29.26 21.32
C THR A 30 11.70 27.91 21.52
N LEU A 31 12.89 27.88 22.14
CA LEU A 31 13.56 26.65 22.56
C LEU A 31 13.31 26.41 24.05
N ARG A 32 12.93 25.19 24.42
CA ARG A 32 12.82 24.75 25.82
C ARG A 32 13.33 23.34 25.95
N ALA A 33 14.29 23.12 26.86
CA ALA A 33 14.88 21.81 27.10
C ALA A 33 15.32 21.07 25.81
N GLY A 34 15.92 21.81 24.86
CA GLY A 34 16.35 21.25 23.57
C GLY A 34 15.24 21.00 22.55
N GLN A 35 13.97 21.24 22.90
CA GLN A 35 12.84 21.14 21.98
C GLN A 35 12.43 22.51 21.43
N THR A 36 12.01 22.51 20.17
CA THR A 36 11.53 23.71 19.47
C THR A 36 10.02 23.79 19.56
N TYR A 37 9.50 24.95 19.93
CA TYR A 37 8.07 25.25 19.99
C TYR A 37 7.77 26.50 19.18
N LYS A 38 6.84 26.38 18.24
CA LYS A 38 6.37 27.49 17.41
C LYS A 38 5.05 28.04 17.93
N TYR A 39 4.97 29.36 17.98
CA TYR A 39 3.80 30.12 18.40
C TYR A 39 3.42 31.13 17.33
N VAL A 40 2.14 31.41 17.21
CA VAL A 40 1.58 32.42 16.32
C VAL A 40 0.84 33.47 17.12
N GLN A 41 1.02 34.74 16.77
CA GLN A 41 0.14 35.79 17.24
C GLN A 41 -1.06 35.84 16.30
N VAL A 42 -2.25 35.76 16.87
CA VAL A 42 -3.49 35.77 16.12
C VAL A 42 -4.35 36.97 16.47
N LYS A 43 -5.07 37.50 15.47
CA LYS A 43 -6.25 38.34 15.66
C LYS A 43 -7.47 37.44 15.67
N ASP A 44 -8.07 37.27 16.84
CA ASP A 44 -9.38 36.64 17.00
C ASP A 44 -10.46 37.61 16.54
N LEU A 45 -11.15 37.22 15.47
CA LEU A 45 -12.20 38.00 14.82
C LEU A 45 -13.52 37.90 15.60
N THR A 46 -13.74 36.80 16.31
CA THR A 46 -14.94 36.56 17.12
C THR A 46 -14.89 37.36 18.43
N ALA A 47 -13.78 37.31 19.15
CA ALA A 47 -13.60 38.03 20.41
C ALA A 47 -13.00 39.44 20.23
N ASN A 48 -12.62 39.80 19.01
CA ASN A 48 -11.89 41.03 18.65
C ASN A 48 -10.59 41.24 19.47
N LYS A 49 -9.89 40.16 19.84
CA LYS A 49 -8.69 40.19 20.69
C LYS A 49 -7.45 39.73 19.93
N THR A 50 -6.27 40.16 20.38
CA THR A 50 -5.00 39.69 19.85
C THR A 50 -4.23 38.97 20.94
N TYR A 51 -3.79 37.74 20.66
CA TYR A 51 -3.05 36.92 21.62
C TYR A 51 -2.09 35.97 20.92
N TRP A 52 -1.15 35.41 21.68
CA TRP A 52 -0.26 34.35 21.20
C TRP A 52 -0.84 32.99 21.56
N ILE A 53 -0.79 32.05 20.62
CA ILE A 53 -1.23 30.67 20.81
C ILE A 53 -0.23 29.71 20.16
N ASP A 54 -0.19 28.47 20.63
CA ASP A 54 0.57 27.40 19.96
C ASP A 54 0.07 27.27 18.52
N GLU A 55 0.97 27.21 17.53
CA GLU A 55 0.58 27.19 16.12
C GLU A 55 -0.38 26.03 15.79
N ARG A 56 -0.27 24.91 16.52
CA ARG A 56 -1.09 23.72 16.32
C ARG A 56 -2.55 23.91 16.76
N ALA A 57 -2.84 24.99 17.48
CA ALA A 57 -4.20 25.36 17.86
C ALA A 57 -4.92 26.17 16.76
N VAL A 58 -4.20 26.56 15.69
CA VAL A 58 -4.80 27.21 14.52
C VAL A 58 -4.99 26.15 13.44
N LEU A 59 -6.23 25.91 13.03
CA LEU A 59 -6.53 24.98 11.95
C LEU A 59 -5.87 25.45 10.65
N GLY A 60 -5.26 24.52 9.94
CA GLY A 60 -4.81 24.72 8.58
C GLY A 60 -5.99 24.98 7.63
N THR A 61 -5.71 25.62 6.52
CA THR A 61 -6.71 25.90 5.48
C THR A 61 -6.49 24.96 4.29
N ILE A 62 -7.56 24.38 3.76
CA ILE A 62 -7.51 23.71 2.46
C ILE A 62 -7.47 24.78 1.38
N THR A 63 -6.35 24.91 0.67
CA THR A 63 -6.12 25.96 -0.33
C THR A 63 -6.49 25.53 -1.74
N SER A 64 -6.49 24.22 -2.02
CA SER A 64 -6.97 23.67 -3.28
C SER A 64 -7.43 22.23 -3.11
N THR A 65 -8.42 21.82 -3.89
CA THR A 65 -8.83 20.42 -4.04
C THR A 65 -8.88 20.05 -5.52
N LYS A 66 -8.58 18.78 -5.81
CA LYS A 66 -8.63 18.22 -7.15
C LYS A 66 -9.16 16.79 -7.09
N SER A 67 -10.23 16.50 -7.83
CA SER A 67 -10.68 15.12 -8.05
C SER A 67 -9.70 14.41 -9.00
N VAL A 68 -9.30 13.21 -8.61
CA VAL A 68 -8.37 12.35 -9.38
C VAL A 68 -8.87 10.92 -9.31
N SER A 69 -8.34 10.02 -10.14
CA SER A 69 -8.68 8.60 -10.07
C SER A 69 -7.52 7.79 -10.65
N TYR A 70 -6.68 7.26 -9.78
CA TYR A 70 -5.58 6.37 -10.15
C TYR A 70 -5.21 5.45 -8.98
N GLN A 71 -4.59 4.31 -9.24
CA GLN A 71 -4.15 3.41 -8.17
C GLN A 71 -2.72 3.73 -7.75
N ALA A 72 -2.42 3.47 -6.48
CA ALA A 72 -1.08 3.58 -5.90
C ALA A 72 -0.93 2.58 -4.75
N ILE A 73 0.31 2.40 -4.29
CA ILE A 73 0.63 1.59 -3.11
C ILE A 73 0.83 2.51 -1.91
N ILE A 74 0.29 2.15 -0.75
CA ILE A 74 0.69 2.78 0.51
C ILE A 74 2.14 2.38 0.81
N ASN A 75 3.01 3.37 0.98
CA ASN A 75 4.43 3.20 1.30
C ASN A 75 4.76 4.06 2.53
N ASP A 76 4.38 3.55 3.69
CA ASP A 76 4.33 4.32 4.93
C ASP A 76 5.02 3.61 6.12
N ALA A 77 5.60 2.41 5.90
CA ALA A 77 6.28 1.64 6.94
C ALA A 77 7.35 2.43 7.73
N SER A 78 8.03 3.38 7.10
CA SER A 78 9.07 4.21 7.73
C SER A 78 8.58 5.59 8.20
N ARG A 79 7.38 6.00 7.79
CA ARG A 79 6.85 7.35 8.01
C ARG A 79 5.78 7.38 9.11
N ASN A 80 4.93 6.35 9.15
CA ASN A 80 3.86 6.22 10.13
C ASN A 80 2.93 7.44 10.13
N ASP A 81 2.51 7.87 8.94
CA ASP A 81 1.61 9.00 8.74
C ASP A 81 0.20 8.69 9.28
N TRP A 82 -0.52 9.75 9.66
CA TRP A 82 -1.88 9.63 10.19
C TRP A 82 -2.89 9.27 9.10
N LEU A 83 -3.81 8.37 9.43
CA LEU A 83 -5.05 8.17 8.68
C LEU A 83 -6.16 8.99 9.29
N LEU A 84 -6.94 9.67 8.44
CA LEU A 84 -7.93 10.66 8.86
C LEU A 84 -9.23 10.49 8.08
N ASN A 85 -10.38 10.41 8.76
CA ASN A 85 -11.64 10.11 8.08
C ASN A 85 -12.28 11.33 7.38
N ASP A 86 -12.20 12.50 8.02
CA ASP A 86 -13.06 13.64 7.66
C ASP A 86 -12.35 14.73 6.84
N GLY A 87 -11.04 14.58 6.59
CA GLY A 87 -10.28 15.56 5.82
C GLY A 87 -8.77 15.47 6.02
N PRO A 88 -8.00 16.32 5.31
CA PRO A 88 -6.58 16.50 5.53
C PRO A 88 -6.23 16.89 6.99
N ALA A 89 -5.03 16.54 7.45
CA ALA A 89 -4.64 16.76 8.84
C ALA A 89 -4.73 18.24 9.23
N LEU A 90 -5.20 18.49 10.44
CA LEU A 90 -5.29 19.81 11.07
C LEU A 90 -6.22 20.80 10.35
N THR A 91 -7.11 20.36 9.47
CA THR A 91 -8.02 21.27 8.72
C THR A 91 -9.43 21.37 9.32
N SER A 92 -9.74 20.52 10.30
CA SER A 92 -11.00 20.48 11.02
C SER A 92 -10.77 19.96 12.45
N TRP A 93 -11.76 20.11 13.33
CA TRP A 93 -11.69 19.58 14.70
C TRP A 93 -11.50 18.07 14.75
N SER A 94 -12.11 17.33 13.82
CA SER A 94 -11.99 15.87 13.77
C SER A 94 -10.67 15.38 13.18
N THR A 95 -9.90 16.25 12.52
CA THR A 95 -8.59 15.93 11.94
C THR A 95 -7.40 16.41 12.78
N LEU A 96 -7.67 16.82 14.02
CA LEU A 96 -6.65 17.12 15.03
C LEU A 96 -6.05 15.87 15.69
N ALA A 97 -6.66 14.70 15.47
CA ALA A 97 -6.20 13.41 15.96
C ALA A 97 -6.28 12.35 14.85
N SER A 98 -5.38 11.39 14.88
CA SER A 98 -5.36 10.26 13.95
C SER A 98 -6.50 9.27 14.23
N ASN A 99 -7.11 8.74 13.16
CA ASN A 99 -7.99 7.57 13.21
C ASN A 99 -7.24 6.24 13.02
N GLY A 100 -5.95 6.31 12.67
CA GLY A 100 -5.08 5.16 12.46
C GLY A 100 -3.71 5.58 11.95
N SER A 101 -2.92 4.58 11.58
CA SER A 101 -1.56 4.73 11.06
C SER A 101 -1.50 4.14 9.65
N GLY A 102 -0.85 4.85 8.72
CA GLY A 102 -0.63 4.36 7.36
C GLY A 102 0.31 3.14 7.33
N ALA A 103 1.24 3.01 8.27
CA ALA A 103 2.12 1.86 8.40
C ALA A 103 1.35 0.53 8.61
N ALA A 104 0.13 0.58 9.17
CA ALA A 104 -0.73 -0.60 9.30
C ALA A 104 -1.30 -1.10 7.96
N TYR A 105 -1.20 -0.28 6.90
CA TYR A 105 -1.69 -0.53 5.55
C TYR A 105 -0.55 -0.50 4.52
N ASP A 106 0.71 -0.56 4.96
CA ASP A 106 1.86 -0.58 4.05
C ASP A 106 1.73 -1.72 3.03
N GLY A 107 2.05 -1.43 1.77
CA GLY A 107 1.87 -2.35 0.65
C GLY A 107 0.43 -2.41 0.09
N HIS A 108 -0.59 -1.88 0.76
CA HIS A 108 -1.95 -1.93 0.23
C HIS A 108 -2.08 -1.13 -1.08
N ILE A 109 -2.77 -1.72 -2.06
CA ILE A 109 -3.23 -1.01 -3.25
C ILE A 109 -4.47 -0.20 -2.88
N VAL A 110 -4.40 1.09 -3.16
CA VAL A 110 -5.50 2.03 -2.94
C VAL A 110 -5.82 2.79 -4.21
N THR A 111 -7.07 3.21 -4.36
CA THR A 111 -7.46 4.19 -5.39
C THR A 111 -7.41 5.58 -4.79
N VAL A 112 -6.54 6.45 -5.32
CA VAL A 112 -6.52 7.87 -4.97
C VAL A 112 -7.68 8.55 -5.68
N ILE A 113 -8.62 9.10 -4.89
CA ILE A 113 -9.88 9.68 -5.40
C ILE A 113 -9.93 11.21 -5.30
N GLN A 114 -9.09 11.78 -4.43
CA GLN A 114 -9.01 13.23 -4.27
C GLN A 114 -7.61 13.62 -3.78
N GLN A 115 -7.13 14.77 -4.27
CA GLN A 115 -5.96 15.46 -3.75
C GLN A 115 -6.40 16.77 -3.12
N ALA A 116 -5.82 17.11 -1.97
CA ALA A 116 -5.97 18.41 -1.34
C ALA A 116 -4.61 18.98 -0.96
N THR A 117 -4.46 20.29 -1.16
CA THR A 117 -3.34 21.06 -0.64
C THR A 117 -3.80 21.83 0.57
N THR A 118 -3.05 21.76 1.67
CA THR A 118 -3.32 22.52 2.88
C THR A 118 -2.18 23.46 3.18
N THR A 119 -2.50 24.62 3.75
CA THR A 119 -1.51 25.56 4.31
C THR A 119 -1.72 25.62 5.82
N ARG A 120 -0.65 25.38 6.58
CA ARG A 120 -0.66 25.45 8.05
C ARG A 120 -0.49 26.89 8.54
N GLY A 121 -0.66 27.09 9.85
CA GLY A 121 -0.49 28.40 10.50
C GLY A 121 0.91 29.01 10.35
N ASP A 122 1.92 28.20 10.01
CA ASP A 122 3.30 28.62 9.71
C ASP A 122 3.58 28.87 8.22
N GLY A 123 2.52 28.91 7.39
CA GLY A 123 2.61 29.09 5.95
C GLY A 123 3.07 27.86 5.17
N GLN A 124 3.48 26.77 5.83
CA GLN A 124 3.93 25.56 5.14
C GLN A 124 2.78 24.83 4.45
N THR A 125 3.05 24.32 3.25
CA THR A 125 2.07 23.59 2.44
C THR A 125 2.28 22.09 2.49
N TYR A 126 1.19 21.33 2.56
CA TYR A 126 1.18 19.86 2.56
C TYR A 126 0.17 19.35 1.55
N THR A 127 0.47 18.24 0.91
CA THR A 127 -0.47 17.55 0.02
C THR A 127 -0.99 16.30 0.72
N TYR A 128 -2.30 16.10 0.69
CA TYR A 128 -2.95 14.90 1.18
C TYR A 128 -3.75 14.25 0.07
N TYR A 129 -3.82 12.94 0.12
CA TYR A 129 -4.65 12.13 -0.74
C TYR A 129 -5.80 11.54 0.07
N GLN A 130 -7.02 11.68 -0.44
CA GLN A 130 -8.10 10.79 -0.04
C GLN A 130 -7.97 9.52 -0.86
N VAL A 131 -7.89 8.40 -0.17
CA VAL A 131 -7.69 7.09 -0.77
C VAL A 131 -8.80 6.14 -0.37
N LYS A 132 -9.24 5.33 -1.33
CA LYS A 132 -10.15 4.21 -1.11
C LYS A 132 -9.34 2.92 -1.12
N ASP A 133 -9.30 2.25 0.03
CA ASP A 133 -8.69 0.95 0.21
C ASP A 133 -9.78 -0.12 0.12
N THR A 134 -9.83 -0.80 -1.02
CA THR A 134 -10.83 -1.85 -1.28
C THR A 134 -10.57 -3.08 -0.41
N THR A 135 -9.31 -3.42 -0.15
CA THR A 135 -8.94 -4.59 0.67
C THR A 135 -9.37 -4.42 2.11
N ALA A 136 -9.15 -3.23 2.69
CA ALA A 136 -9.59 -2.91 4.05
C ALA A 136 -11.06 -2.45 4.14
N ASN A 137 -11.72 -2.22 3.00
CA ASN A 137 -13.02 -1.55 2.89
C ASN A 137 -13.06 -0.22 3.68
N LYS A 138 -12.06 0.64 3.43
CA LYS A 138 -11.93 1.94 4.11
C LYS A 138 -11.71 3.07 3.12
N THR A 139 -12.06 4.28 3.54
CA THR A 139 -11.69 5.51 2.84
C THR A 139 -11.14 6.48 3.87
N TYR A 140 -9.96 7.03 3.62
CA TYR A 140 -9.25 7.89 4.55
C TYR A 140 -8.35 8.86 3.80
N TRP A 141 -7.99 9.94 4.48
CA TRP A 141 -6.94 10.86 4.06
C TRP A 141 -5.61 10.44 4.67
N ILE A 142 -4.56 10.50 3.87
CA ILE A 142 -3.17 10.25 4.25
C ILE A 142 -2.28 11.32 3.62
N ASP A 143 -1.14 11.63 4.25
CA ASP A 143 -0.12 12.49 3.66
C ASP A 143 0.35 11.87 2.33
N ALA A 144 0.45 12.69 1.27
CA ALA A 144 0.79 12.22 -0.06
C ALA A 144 2.17 11.52 -0.13
N ARG A 145 3.06 11.75 0.84
CA ARG A 145 4.37 11.11 0.93
C ARG A 145 4.31 9.67 1.47
N GLY A 146 3.23 9.28 2.12
CA GLY A 146 2.94 7.90 2.52
C GLY A 146 2.31 7.06 1.41
N VAL A 147 2.22 7.61 0.19
CA VAL A 147 1.67 6.94 -1.00
C VAL A 147 2.73 6.93 -2.10
N SER A 148 2.89 5.81 -2.80
CA SER A 148 3.90 5.63 -3.84
C SER A 148 3.79 6.69 -4.93
N ALA A 149 4.94 7.22 -5.37
CA ALA A 149 4.99 8.14 -6.50
C ALA A 149 4.65 7.44 -7.83
N LYS A 150 4.91 6.13 -7.93
CA LYS A 150 4.54 5.32 -9.09
C LYS A 150 3.03 5.09 -9.08
N THR A 151 2.37 5.53 -10.13
CA THR A 151 0.98 5.18 -10.42
C THR A 151 0.89 3.76 -10.94
N ILE A 152 -0.14 3.04 -10.52
CA ILE A 152 -0.50 1.70 -10.98
C ILE A 152 -1.79 1.81 -11.79
N ASN A 153 -1.89 1.01 -12.86
CA ASN A 153 -2.98 1.09 -13.84
C ASN A 153 -3.64 -0.29 -14.06
N LEU A 154 -3.90 -1.05 -12.99
CA LEU A 154 -4.58 -2.33 -13.11
C LEU A 154 -5.99 -2.14 -13.68
N ILE A 155 -6.26 -2.84 -14.78
CA ILE A 155 -7.60 -2.89 -15.37
C ILE A 155 -8.40 -3.90 -14.54
N THR A 156 -9.40 -3.44 -13.78
CA THR A 156 -10.25 -4.34 -12.97
C THR A 156 -11.71 -4.40 -13.45
N THR A 157 -11.99 -3.80 -14.61
CA THR A 157 -13.33 -3.79 -15.21
C THR A 157 -13.74 -5.22 -15.55
N GLY A 158 -14.94 -5.63 -15.13
CA GLY A 158 -15.46 -6.98 -15.37
C GLY A 158 -15.02 -8.04 -14.36
N LEU A 159 -14.12 -7.72 -13.42
CA LEU A 159 -13.83 -8.62 -12.29
C LEU A 159 -14.99 -8.65 -11.30
N LEU A 160 -15.20 -9.82 -10.70
CA LEU A 160 -16.03 -9.93 -9.50
C LEU A 160 -15.40 -9.11 -8.37
N ALA A 161 -16.22 -8.56 -7.46
CA ALA A 161 -15.71 -7.81 -6.32
C ALA A 161 -14.72 -8.63 -5.47
N THR A 162 -14.95 -9.94 -5.35
CA THR A 162 -14.03 -10.88 -4.67
C THR A 162 -12.68 -10.99 -5.38
N GLN A 163 -12.68 -11.10 -6.72
CA GLN A 163 -11.46 -11.16 -7.53
C GLN A 163 -10.67 -9.85 -7.44
N GLN A 164 -11.34 -8.70 -7.52
CA GLN A 164 -10.69 -7.40 -7.38
C GLN A 164 -10.08 -7.23 -5.99
N THR A 165 -10.82 -7.57 -4.94
CA THR A 165 -10.35 -7.47 -3.55
C THR A 165 -9.14 -8.36 -3.31
N TRP A 166 -9.18 -9.60 -3.83
CA TRP A 166 -8.08 -10.55 -3.74
C TRP A 166 -6.85 -10.10 -4.54
N LEU A 167 -7.03 -9.60 -5.77
CA LEU A 167 -5.94 -9.06 -6.58
C LEU A 167 -5.24 -7.92 -5.82
N TYR A 168 -5.99 -6.97 -5.29
CA TYR A 168 -5.41 -5.86 -4.53
C TYR A 168 -4.70 -6.31 -3.25
N SER A 169 -5.16 -7.39 -2.60
CA SER A 169 -4.53 -7.89 -1.37
C SER A 169 -3.19 -8.58 -1.61
N ILE A 170 -2.87 -9.01 -2.84
CA ILE A 170 -1.61 -9.71 -3.15
C ILE A 170 -0.60 -8.82 -3.88
N VAL A 171 -1.05 -7.76 -4.56
CA VAL A 171 -0.18 -6.92 -5.41
C VAL A 171 0.96 -6.27 -4.61
N GLY A 172 0.68 -5.73 -3.42
CA GLY A 172 1.70 -5.12 -2.57
C GLY A 172 2.89 -6.05 -2.29
N SER A 173 2.59 -7.23 -1.75
CA SER A 173 3.59 -8.26 -1.50
C SER A 173 4.30 -8.70 -2.78
N SER A 174 3.57 -8.85 -3.89
CA SER A 174 4.18 -9.26 -5.17
C SER A 174 5.21 -8.24 -5.67
N VAL A 175 4.89 -6.94 -5.60
CA VAL A 175 5.77 -5.85 -6.04
C VAL A 175 7.00 -5.78 -5.14
N ASN A 176 6.82 -5.89 -3.83
CA ASN A 176 7.93 -5.89 -2.87
C ASN A 176 8.87 -7.07 -3.12
N VAL A 177 8.33 -8.30 -3.19
CA VAL A 177 9.13 -9.51 -3.40
C VAL A 177 9.81 -9.51 -4.77
N ALA A 178 9.11 -9.10 -5.83
CA ALA A 178 9.68 -8.98 -7.18
C ALA A 178 10.84 -7.99 -7.23
N ASN A 179 10.71 -6.86 -6.53
CA ASN A 179 11.76 -5.85 -6.47
C ASN A 179 13.02 -6.34 -5.77
N VAL A 180 12.88 -6.98 -4.60
CA VAL A 180 14.05 -7.51 -3.86
C VAL A 180 14.69 -8.71 -4.55
N SER A 181 13.92 -9.48 -5.32
CA SER A 181 14.40 -10.71 -5.97
C SER A 181 14.81 -10.53 -7.43
N GLY A 182 14.63 -9.32 -8.00
CA GLY A 182 14.94 -9.07 -9.41
C GLY A 182 14.01 -9.79 -10.40
N LEU A 183 12.75 -10.03 -10.01
CA LEU A 183 11.74 -10.71 -10.82
C LEU A 183 10.68 -9.73 -11.35
N TYR A 184 9.83 -10.20 -12.26
CA TYR A 184 8.67 -9.46 -12.77
C TYR A 184 7.47 -9.68 -11.84
N ALA A 185 6.93 -8.60 -11.26
CA ALA A 185 5.72 -8.66 -10.44
C ALA A 185 4.51 -9.06 -11.29
N SER A 186 4.49 -8.63 -12.56
CA SER A 186 3.46 -9.00 -13.54
C SER A 186 3.36 -10.51 -13.72
N ILE A 187 4.49 -11.21 -13.85
CA ILE A 187 4.57 -12.68 -13.95
C ILE A 187 4.11 -13.34 -12.65
N MET A 188 4.59 -12.86 -11.50
CA MET A 188 4.20 -13.41 -10.19
C MET A 188 2.69 -13.32 -9.96
N VAL A 189 2.07 -12.19 -10.30
CA VAL A 189 0.62 -12.00 -10.17
C VAL A 189 -0.15 -12.82 -11.21
N ALA A 190 0.32 -12.90 -12.45
CA ALA A 190 -0.34 -13.70 -13.49
C ALA A 190 -0.35 -15.19 -13.16
N GLN A 191 0.78 -15.73 -12.67
CA GLN A 191 0.84 -17.11 -12.18
C GLN A 191 -0.05 -17.28 -10.96
N ALA A 192 -0.03 -16.37 -9.98
CA ALA A 192 -0.94 -16.47 -8.85
C ALA A 192 -2.41 -16.50 -9.30
N ILE A 193 -2.82 -15.67 -10.28
CA ILE A 193 -4.18 -15.70 -10.84
C ILE A 193 -4.52 -17.08 -11.42
N LEU A 194 -3.64 -17.61 -12.28
CA LEU A 194 -3.84 -18.87 -12.99
C LEU A 194 -3.85 -20.07 -12.04
N GLU A 195 -2.81 -20.21 -11.23
CA GLU A 195 -2.56 -21.38 -10.38
C GLU A 195 -3.55 -21.48 -9.19
N SER A 196 -4.06 -20.34 -8.71
CA SER A 196 -4.99 -20.32 -7.58
C SER A 196 -6.46 -20.16 -7.98
N GLY A 197 -6.73 -19.96 -9.28
CA GLY A 197 -8.07 -19.62 -9.77
C GLY A 197 -8.60 -18.36 -9.08
N TRP A 198 -7.85 -17.25 -9.17
CA TRP A 198 -8.17 -16.00 -8.46
C TRP A 198 -8.26 -16.13 -6.93
N GLY A 199 -7.39 -16.94 -6.35
CA GLY A 199 -7.34 -17.19 -4.91
C GLY A 199 -8.44 -18.10 -4.37
N SER A 200 -9.33 -18.59 -5.22
CA SER A 200 -10.50 -19.36 -4.80
C SER A 200 -10.19 -20.82 -4.45
N SER A 201 -9.05 -21.35 -4.91
CA SER A 201 -8.63 -22.70 -4.55
C SER A 201 -8.45 -22.85 -3.04
N MET A 202 -8.73 -24.03 -2.47
CA MET A 202 -8.53 -24.26 -1.03
C MET A 202 -7.06 -24.03 -0.64
N LEU A 203 -6.14 -24.44 -1.51
CA LEU A 203 -4.71 -24.30 -1.28
C LEU A 203 -4.28 -22.82 -1.18
N ALA A 204 -4.89 -21.92 -1.96
CA ALA A 204 -4.63 -20.49 -1.87
C ALA A 204 -5.42 -19.81 -0.74
N SER A 205 -6.72 -20.07 -0.63
CA SER A 205 -7.60 -19.38 0.33
C SER A 205 -7.39 -19.80 1.79
N VAL A 206 -7.03 -21.07 2.04
CA VAL A 206 -6.85 -21.61 3.39
C VAL A 206 -5.38 -21.68 3.77
N ASN A 207 -4.51 -22.09 2.84
CA ASN A 207 -3.09 -22.35 3.12
C ASN A 207 -2.15 -21.27 2.59
N HIS A 208 -2.70 -20.22 1.97
CA HIS A 208 -1.98 -19.12 1.35
C HIS A 208 -0.97 -19.53 0.27
N ASN A 209 -1.05 -20.75 -0.25
CA ASN A 209 -0.14 -21.26 -1.27
C ASN A 209 -0.70 -20.96 -2.65
N LEU A 210 -0.26 -19.82 -3.20
CA LEU A 210 -0.78 -19.23 -4.43
C LEU A 210 -0.30 -19.95 -5.69
N PHE A 211 0.79 -20.72 -5.60
CA PHE A 211 1.52 -21.28 -6.74
C PHE A 211 1.53 -22.80 -6.77
N GLY A 212 0.77 -23.47 -5.89
CA GLY A 212 0.74 -24.93 -5.84
C GLY A 212 2.08 -25.57 -5.43
N ILE A 213 2.92 -24.88 -4.65
CA ILE A 213 4.25 -25.37 -4.30
C ILE A 213 4.13 -26.62 -3.42
N LYS A 214 4.63 -27.75 -3.93
CA LYS A 214 4.71 -29.02 -3.21
C LYS A 214 5.68 -28.93 -2.03
N ALA A 215 5.46 -29.76 -1.02
CA ALA A 215 6.32 -29.83 0.15
C ALA A 215 7.78 -30.10 -0.22
N ASN A 216 8.65 -29.15 0.10
CA ASN A 216 10.05 -29.12 -0.35
C ASN A 216 11.05 -28.73 0.74
N GLY A 217 10.61 -28.59 2.00
CA GLY A 217 11.44 -28.17 3.13
C GLY A 217 11.80 -26.67 3.13
N SER A 218 11.03 -25.84 2.43
CA SER A 218 11.25 -24.39 2.39
C SER A 218 11.20 -23.74 3.79
N GLN A 219 12.13 -22.81 4.04
CA GLN A 219 12.16 -22.00 5.26
C GLN A 219 10.96 -21.04 5.40
N TYR A 220 10.25 -20.75 4.31
CA TYR A 220 9.08 -19.87 4.31
C TYR A 220 7.79 -20.62 4.66
N ALA A 221 7.79 -21.95 4.54
CA ALA A 221 6.66 -22.78 4.90
C ALA A 221 6.55 -22.90 6.44
N ASN A 222 5.34 -22.79 6.98
CA ASN A 222 5.05 -23.01 8.40
C ASN A 222 4.34 -24.35 8.66
N GLY A 223 4.26 -25.21 7.65
CA GLY A 223 3.66 -26.53 7.71
C GLY A 223 3.40 -27.09 6.32
N THR A 224 2.68 -28.20 6.26
CA THR A 224 2.25 -28.84 5.01
C THR A 224 0.80 -29.28 5.09
N VAL A 225 0.12 -29.34 3.96
CA VAL A 225 -1.23 -29.87 3.80
C VAL A 225 -1.27 -30.90 2.68
N THR A 226 -2.13 -31.90 2.79
CA THR A 226 -2.33 -32.91 1.75
C THR A 226 -3.69 -32.73 1.10
N TYR A 227 -3.71 -32.60 -0.23
CA TYR A 227 -4.93 -32.52 -1.03
C TYR A 227 -4.86 -33.50 -2.20
N GLN A 228 -6.02 -33.86 -2.73
CA GLN A 228 -6.08 -34.53 -4.03
C GLN A 228 -5.81 -33.49 -5.12
N THR A 229 -5.01 -33.85 -6.11
CA THR A 229 -4.62 -32.98 -7.23
C THR A 229 -4.63 -33.77 -8.53
N GLY A 230 -4.98 -33.11 -9.64
CA GLY A 230 -4.88 -33.70 -10.97
C GLY A 230 -3.45 -33.61 -11.48
N GLU A 231 -2.89 -34.73 -11.90
CA GLU A 231 -1.55 -34.83 -12.49
C GLU A 231 -1.65 -35.54 -13.82
N TYR A 232 -0.89 -35.09 -14.81
CA TYR A 232 -0.75 -35.82 -16.07
C TYR A 232 0.35 -36.86 -15.95
N ILE A 233 -0.05 -38.12 -15.84
CA ILE A 233 0.88 -39.26 -15.78
C ILE A 233 0.76 -40.02 -17.10
N ASN A 234 1.85 -40.07 -17.87
CA ASN A 234 1.91 -40.72 -19.19
C ASN A 234 0.83 -40.22 -20.19
N GLY A 235 0.52 -38.92 -20.17
CA GLY A 235 -0.46 -38.31 -21.07
C GLY A 235 -1.93 -38.46 -20.66
N SER A 236 -2.21 -39.06 -19.50
CA SER A 236 -3.56 -39.17 -18.94
C SER A 236 -3.66 -38.43 -17.62
N GLU A 237 -4.75 -37.68 -17.43
CA GLU A 237 -5.06 -37.04 -16.16
C GLU A 237 -5.37 -38.10 -15.09
N SER A 238 -4.72 -38.00 -13.94
CA SER A 238 -4.89 -38.89 -12.79
C SER A 238 -5.01 -38.05 -11.52
N THR A 239 -6.01 -38.34 -10.70
CA THR A 239 -6.11 -37.72 -9.37
C THR A 239 -5.22 -38.47 -8.38
N ILE A 240 -4.23 -37.78 -7.82
CA ILE A 240 -3.33 -38.34 -6.81
C ILE A 240 -3.28 -37.46 -5.57
N SER A 241 -2.79 -38.04 -4.46
CA SER A 241 -2.53 -37.30 -3.24
C SER A 241 -1.23 -36.50 -3.38
N GLY A 242 -1.33 -35.17 -3.34
CA GLY A 242 -0.19 -34.26 -3.30
C GLY A 242 -0.03 -33.61 -1.92
N THR A 243 1.21 -33.50 -1.44
CA THR A 243 1.54 -32.74 -0.23
C THR A 243 2.15 -31.40 -0.60
N PHE A 244 1.58 -30.32 -0.08
CA PHE A 244 1.88 -28.94 -0.43
C PHE A 244 2.36 -28.14 0.79
N ASN A 245 3.15 -27.10 0.54
CA ASN A 245 3.53 -26.14 1.57
C ASN A 245 2.30 -25.36 2.07
N ASN A 246 2.30 -25.06 3.36
CA ASN A 246 1.38 -24.12 4.02
C ASN A 246 2.16 -22.87 4.42
N TYR A 247 1.54 -21.70 4.29
CA TYR A 247 2.18 -20.42 4.60
C TYR A 247 1.35 -19.58 5.57
N ALA A 248 2.03 -18.70 6.30
CA ALA A 248 1.38 -17.77 7.22
C ALA A 248 0.60 -16.65 6.50
N SER A 249 1.02 -16.28 5.30
CA SER A 249 0.37 -15.28 4.44
C SER A 249 0.77 -15.46 2.97
N ALA A 250 0.09 -14.76 2.08
CA ALA A 250 0.43 -14.72 0.64
C ALA A 250 1.87 -14.24 0.39
N GLU A 251 2.39 -13.32 1.22
CA GLU A 251 3.77 -12.84 1.13
C GLU A 251 4.80 -13.97 1.25
N TYR A 252 4.60 -14.89 2.20
CA TYR A 252 5.47 -16.06 2.36
C TYR A 252 5.40 -17.00 1.15
N SER A 253 4.24 -17.09 0.48
CA SER A 253 4.13 -17.85 -0.78
C SER A 253 4.88 -17.17 -1.92
N PHE A 254 4.89 -15.84 -2.00
CA PHE A 254 5.70 -15.12 -2.99
C PHE A 254 7.20 -15.26 -2.72
N LEU A 255 7.61 -15.22 -1.44
CA LEU A 255 9.01 -15.44 -1.05
C LEU A 255 9.49 -16.85 -1.43
N ASP A 256 8.67 -17.88 -1.22
CA ASP A 256 9.03 -19.25 -1.62
C ASP A 256 9.02 -19.45 -3.14
N TYR A 257 8.10 -18.77 -3.84
CA TYR A 257 8.14 -18.70 -5.30
C TYR A 257 9.45 -18.06 -5.78
N ALA A 258 9.86 -16.93 -5.22
CA ALA A 258 11.11 -16.26 -5.59
C ALA A 258 12.34 -17.15 -5.34
N ASN A 259 12.33 -17.92 -4.23
CA ASN A 259 13.36 -18.92 -3.96
C ASN A 259 13.38 -20.05 -5.02
N THR A 260 12.21 -20.44 -5.55
CA THR A 260 12.15 -21.38 -6.67
C THR A 260 12.76 -20.78 -7.93
N MET A 261 12.47 -19.52 -8.24
CA MET A 261 13.03 -18.81 -9.41
C MET A 261 14.53 -18.56 -9.32
N ASN A 262 15.11 -18.55 -8.11
CA ASN A 262 16.55 -18.43 -7.92
C ASN A 262 17.34 -19.72 -8.25
N LYS A 263 16.68 -20.84 -8.53
CA LYS A 263 17.35 -22.07 -8.94
C LYS A 263 17.97 -21.89 -10.32
N ALA A 264 19.12 -22.53 -10.56
CA ALA A 264 19.84 -22.45 -11.85
C ALA A 264 18.95 -22.72 -13.07
N LYS A 265 17.95 -23.60 -12.91
CA LYS A 265 16.94 -23.92 -13.92
C LYS A 265 16.19 -22.69 -14.45
N TYR A 266 15.91 -21.68 -13.62
CA TYR A 266 15.09 -20.52 -13.96
C TYR A 266 15.89 -19.20 -13.93
N ALA A 267 17.22 -19.26 -13.97
CA ALA A 267 18.08 -18.08 -13.85
C ALA A 267 17.85 -17.04 -14.98
N ASN A 268 17.42 -17.51 -16.14
CA ASN A 268 17.03 -16.73 -17.32
C ASN A 268 15.69 -15.98 -17.18
N VAL A 269 14.86 -16.27 -16.16
CA VAL A 269 13.54 -15.63 -15.93
C VAL A 269 13.68 -14.25 -15.29
N SER A 270 14.80 -13.98 -14.61
CA SER A 270 15.04 -12.71 -13.91
C SER A 270 15.07 -11.49 -14.84
N ARG A 271 14.71 -10.31 -14.32
CA ARG A 271 14.71 -9.04 -15.06
C ARG A 271 16.07 -8.64 -15.61
N SER A 272 17.16 -9.16 -15.03
CA SER A 272 18.52 -8.89 -15.52
C SER A 272 18.89 -9.72 -16.74
N VAL A 273 18.12 -10.76 -17.07
CA VAL A 273 18.38 -11.68 -18.19
C VAL A 273 17.25 -11.66 -19.21
N ALA A 274 16.00 -11.85 -18.78
CA ALA A 274 14.84 -11.65 -19.62
C ALA A 274 14.57 -10.15 -19.75
N GLY A 275 14.66 -9.61 -20.97
CA GLY A 275 14.45 -8.18 -21.23
C GLY A 275 12.99 -7.72 -21.16
N SER A 276 12.03 -8.65 -21.02
CA SER A 276 10.61 -8.35 -20.89
C SER A 276 9.87 -9.48 -20.17
N TYR A 277 8.65 -9.20 -19.70
CA TYR A 277 7.78 -10.23 -19.10
C TYR A 277 7.41 -11.32 -20.12
N GLN A 278 7.30 -10.99 -21.41
CA GLN A 278 7.03 -11.98 -22.46
C GLN A 278 8.18 -12.97 -22.59
N GLN A 279 9.43 -12.48 -22.57
CA GLN A 279 10.60 -13.35 -22.59
C GLN A 279 10.68 -14.19 -21.32
N ALA A 280 10.37 -13.61 -20.16
CA ALA A 280 10.32 -14.35 -18.90
C ALA A 280 9.25 -15.47 -18.94
N ALA A 281 8.07 -15.21 -19.49
CA ALA A 281 7.01 -16.20 -19.67
C ALA A 281 7.43 -17.33 -20.62
N GLN A 282 8.09 -17.00 -21.73
CA GLN A 282 8.63 -18.01 -22.66
C GLN A 282 9.68 -18.88 -21.97
N ASN A 283 10.63 -18.27 -21.27
CA ASN A 283 11.67 -18.99 -20.53
C ASN A 283 11.06 -19.95 -19.50
N LEU A 284 10.05 -19.52 -18.75
CA LEU A 284 9.32 -20.40 -17.82
C LEU A 284 8.72 -21.64 -18.50
N SER A 285 8.15 -21.47 -19.70
CA SER A 285 7.58 -22.57 -20.48
C SER A 285 8.66 -23.50 -21.02
N ASP A 286 9.72 -22.93 -21.63
CA ASP A 286 10.85 -23.69 -22.19
C ASP A 286 11.60 -24.49 -21.11
N ASP A 287 11.73 -23.91 -19.92
CA ASP A 287 12.34 -24.58 -18.76
C ASP A 287 11.38 -25.61 -18.14
N GLY A 288 10.13 -25.73 -18.60
CA GLY A 288 9.17 -26.72 -18.12
C GLY A 288 8.70 -26.42 -16.70
N TYR A 289 8.30 -25.17 -16.44
CA TYR A 289 7.55 -24.81 -15.23
C TYR A 289 6.16 -25.47 -15.22
N ALA A 290 5.51 -25.51 -16.38
CA ALA A 290 4.24 -26.18 -16.61
C ALA A 290 4.34 -27.15 -17.80
N THR A 291 3.49 -28.17 -17.83
CA THR A 291 3.38 -29.11 -18.97
C THR A 291 2.43 -28.60 -20.06
N ASP A 292 1.72 -27.50 -19.81
CA ASP A 292 0.82 -26.85 -20.76
C ASP A 292 1.64 -26.17 -21.87
N PRO A 293 1.47 -26.54 -23.16
CA PRO A 293 2.17 -25.90 -24.26
C PRO A 293 1.79 -24.43 -24.47
N GLU A 294 0.62 -24.00 -23.98
CA GLU A 294 0.13 -22.61 -24.11
C GLU A 294 0.41 -21.78 -22.86
N TYR A 295 1.23 -22.28 -21.92
CA TYR A 295 1.46 -21.64 -20.62
C TYR A 295 1.98 -20.20 -20.74
N ALA A 296 2.97 -19.97 -21.60
CA ALA A 296 3.53 -18.63 -21.81
C ALA A 296 2.46 -17.66 -22.34
N ASP A 297 1.65 -18.11 -23.31
CA ASP A 297 0.58 -17.33 -23.91
C ASP A 297 -0.53 -17.00 -22.90
N HIS A 298 -0.89 -17.96 -22.04
CA HIS A 298 -1.82 -17.75 -20.93
C HIS A 298 -1.33 -16.64 -19.98
N LEU A 299 -0.06 -16.67 -19.57
CA LEU A 299 0.50 -15.62 -18.69
C LEU A 299 0.52 -14.26 -19.38
N ILE A 300 0.98 -14.20 -20.63
CA ILE A 300 1.03 -12.96 -21.41
C ILE A 300 -0.37 -12.37 -21.58
N SER A 301 -1.37 -13.20 -21.89
CA SER A 301 -2.77 -12.79 -22.01
C SER A 301 -3.30 -12.20 -20.71
N ILE A 302 -3.05 -12.86 -19.56
CA ILE A 302 -3.47 -12.35 -18.24
C ILE A 302 -2.79 -11.00 -17.94
N ILE A 303 -1.49 -10.87 -18.21
CA ILE A 303 -0.74 -9.63 -17.99
C ILE A 303 -1.33 -8.49 -18.81
N GLN A 304 -1.63 -8.72 -20.08
CA GLN A 304 -2.19 -7.72 -20.97
C GLN A 304 -3.64 -7.36 -20.62
N GLN A 305 -4.46 -8.36 -20.30
CA GLN A 305 -5.87 -8.17 -19.96
C GLN A 305 -6.06 -7.26 -18.74
N TYR A 306 -5.18 -7.38 -17.74
CA TYR A 306 -5.26 -6.65 -16.47
C TYR A 306 -4.22 -5.55 -16.31
N ASP A 307 -3.44 -5.24 -17.37
CA ASP A 307 -2.30 -4.31 -17.37
C ASP A 307 -1.32 -4.52 -16.19
N LEU A 308 -1.01 -5.79 -15.91
CA LEU A 308 -0.14 -6.18 -14.79
C LEU A 308 1.30 -5.70 -14.99
N GLN A 309 1.71 -5.40 -16.23
CA GLN A 309 3.01 -4.81 -16.53
C GLN A 309 3.24 -3.46 -15.81
N SER A 310 2.16 -2.76 -15.42
CA SER A 310 2.27 -1.53 -14.61
C SER A 310 2.90 -1.76 -13.23
N LEU A 311 3.00 -3.02 -12.79
CA LEU A 311 3.62 -3.43 -11.53
C LEU A 311 5.15 -3.50 -11.59
N ASP A 312 5.75 -3.73 -12.76
CA ASP A 312 7.19 -3.99 -12.95
C ASP A 312 8.06 -2.74 -12.85
#